data_AF-A0A356J037-F1
#
_entry.id   AF-A0A356J037-F1
#
_cell.length_a   1.000
_cell.length_b   1.000
_cell.length_c   1.000
_cell.angle_alpha   90.00
_cell.angle_beta   90.00
_cell.angle_gamma   90.00
#
_symmetry.space_group_name_H-M   'P 1'
#
loop_
_entity.id
_entity.type
_entity.pdbx_description
1 polymer ?
#
loop_
_entity_poly.entity_id
_entity_poly.type
_entity_poly.pdbx_seq_one_letter_code
_entity_poly.pdbx_strand_id
1 'polypeptide(L)'
;MKLKNVKSLEDMILYSHLCGLITIFLGMVVIVIDILNSDFRHIQVGIFICVVGYAFVKIAQKSETILLSERKIQGNSEDET
;
A
#
# COMPACT_ATOMS: atom_id res chain seq x y z
N MET A 1 17.74 11.57 8.65
CA MET A 1 16.72 12.50 8.08
C MET A 1 16.18 13.44 9.17
N LYS A 2 15.64 14.64 8.84
CA LYS A 2 14.91 15.46 9.82
C LYS A 2 13.75 14.62 10.41
N LEU A 3 13.56 14.63 11.73
CA LEU A 3 12.55 13.83 12.45
C LEU A 3 11.13 13.93 11.83
N LYS A 4 10.79 15.12 11.32
CA LYS A 4 9.52 15.42 10.64
C LYS A 4 9.34 14.63 9.32
N ASN A 5 10.42 14.35 8.60
CA ASN A 5 10.37 13.58 7.35
C ASN A 5 10.08 12.09 7.61
N VAL A 6 10.67 11.53 8.67
CA VAL A 6 10.46 10.13 9.06
C VAL A 6 9.00 9.91 9.45
N LYS A 7 8.44 10.82 10.25
CA LYS A 7 7.02 10.75 10.66
C LYS A 7 6.07 10.90 9.47
N SER A 8 6.34 11.84 8.55
CA SER A 8 5.52 11.99 7.34
C SER A 8 5.58 10.78 6.42
N LEU A 9 6.72 10.09 6.37
CA LEU A 9 6.89 8.87 5.58
C LEU A 9 6.15 7.68 6.21
N GLU A 10 6.17 7.57 7.54
CA GLU A 10 5.41 6.58 8.31
C GLU A 10 3.90 6.75 8.12
N ASP A 11 3.38 7.98 8.23
CA ASP A 11 1.98 8.28 7.94
C ASP A 11 1.61 7.93 6.48
N MET A 12 2.47 8.26 5.51
CA MET A 12 2.25 7.94 4.11
C MET A 12 2.16 6.42 3.86
N ILE A 13 3.03 5.63 4.50
CA ILE A 13 3.00 4.16 4.41
C ILE A 13 1.67 3.62 4.95
N LEU A 14 1.22 4.13 6.09
CA LEU A 14 -0.01 3.70 6.75
C LEU A 14 -1.23 4.03 5.88
N TYR A 15 -1.30 5.25 5.33
CA TYR A 15 -2.33 5.65 4.39
C TYR A 15 -2.30 4.83 3.10
N SER A 16 -1.12 4.50 2.59
CA SER A 16 -0.99 3.71 1.35
C SER A 16 -1.45 2.26 1.56
N HIS A 17 -1.16 1.65 2.72
CA HIS A 17 -1.71 0.36 3.11
C HIS A 17 -3.23 0.38 3.22
N LEU A 18 -3.79 1.38 3.92
CA LEU A 18 -5.23 1.51 4.11
C LEU A 18 -5.95 1.75 2.77
N CYS A 19 -5.42 2.65 1.95
CA CYS A 19 -5.97 2.96 0.63
C CYS A 19 -5.93 1.74 -0.30
N GLY A 20 -4.81 1.00 -0.32
CA GLY A 20 -4.68 -0.23 -1.10
C GLY A 20 -5.68 -1.30 -0.66
N LEU A 21 -5.86 -1.50 0.66
CA LEU A 21 -6.82 -2.46 1.21
C LEU A 21 -8.27 -2.11 0.82
N ILE A 22 -8.66 -0.83 0.97
CA ILE A 22 -10.00 -0.35 0.58
C ILE A 22 -10.22 -0.52 -0.93
N THR A 23 -9.18 -0.27 -1.74
CA THR A 23 -9.26 -0.40 -3.20
C THR A 23 -9.48 -1.86 -3.61
N ILE A 24 -8.76 -2.81 -3.01
CA ILE A 24 -8.99 -4.25 -3.24
C ILE A 24 -10.41 -4.63 -2.85
N PHE A 25 -10.90 -4.15 -1.70
CA PHE A 25 -12.26 -4.40 -1.26
C PHE A 25 -13.30 -3.89 -2.26
N LEU A 26 -13.14 -2.67 -2.77
CA LEU A 26 -14.00 -2.11 -3.82
C LEU A 26 -13.97 -2.94 -5.10
N GLY A 27 -12.79 -3.39 -5.53
CA GLY A 27 -12.65 -4.27 -6.70
C GLY A 27 -13.42 -5.58 -6.53
N MET A 28 -13.36 -6.19 -5.34
CA MET A 28 -14.15 -7.39 -5.02
C MET A 28 -15.65 -7.13 -5.06
N VAL A 29 -16.13 -5.99 -4.55
CA VAL A 29 -17.54 -5.61 -4.61
C VAL A 29 -18.00 -5.46 -6.06
N VAL A 30 -17.21 -4.80 -6.91
CA VAL A 30 -17.50 -4.65 -8.35
C VAL A 30 -17.62 -6.02 -9.02
N ILE A 31 -16.66 -6.92 -8.77
CA ILE A 31 -16.70 -8.29 -9.33
C ILE A 31 -17.98 -9.03 -8.90
N VAL A 32 -18.38 -8.92 -7.62
CA VAL A 32 -19.61 -9.56 -7.13
C VAL A 32 -20.85 -8.98 -7.82
N ILE A 33 -20.94 -7.66 -7.97
CA ILE A 33 -22.06 -7.00 -8.66
C ILE A 33 -22.12 -7.43 -10.12
N ASP A 34 -21.00 -7.49 -10.81
CA ASP A 34 -20.93 -7.89 -12.22
C ASP A 34 -21.34 -9.36 -12.42
N ILE A 35 -20.95 -10.24 -11.49
CA ILE A 35 -21.38 -11.64 -11.48
C ILE A 35 -22.91 -11.74 -11.29
N LEU A 36 -23.48 -10.96 -10.35
CA LEU A 36 -24.93 -10.93 -10.13
C LEU A 36 -25.69 -10.40 -11.34
N ASN A 37 -25.11 -9.43 -12.07
CA ASN A 37 -25.68 -8.87 -13.29
C ASN A 37 -25.38 -9.70 -14.56
N SER A 38 -24.59 -10.79 -14.46
CA SER A 38 -24.09 -11.59 -15.59
C SER A 38 -23.33 -10.78 -16.65
N ASP A 39 -22.74 -9.63 -16.28
CA ASP A 39 -21.93 -8.80 -17.18
C ASP A 39 -20.45 -9.17 -17.06
N PHE A 40 -20.06 -10.23 -17.77
CA PHE A 40 -18.69 -10.73 -17.78
C PHE A 40 -17.69 -9.79 -18.49
N ARG A 41 -18.16 -8.79 -19.25
CA ARG A 41 -17.25 -7.82 -19.90
C ARG A 41 -16.75 -6.80 -18.87
N HIS A 42 -17.56 -6.46 -17.88
CA HIS A 42 -17.21 -5.50 -16.84
C HIS A 42 -16.31 -6.06 -15.74
N ILE A 43 -16.28 -7.38 -15.54
CA ILE A 43 -15.41 -8.07 -14.56
C ILE A 43 -13.93 -7.68 -14.70
N GLN A 44 -13.46 -7.39 -15.92
CA GLN A 44 -12.08 -6.92 -16.17
C GLN A 44 -11.75 -5.65 -15.39
N VAL A 45 -12.73 -4.75 -15.23
CA VAL A 45 -12.58 -3.50 -14.46
C VAL A 45 -12.39 -3.82 -12.98
N GLY A 46 -13.20 -4.73 -12.43
CA GLY A 46 -13.06 -5.18 -11.05
C GLY A 46 -11.69 -5.83 -10.77
N ILE A 47 -11.20 -6.67 -11.69
CA ILE A 47 -9.86 -7.27 -11.61
C ILE A 47 -8.78 -6.18 -11.67
N PHE A 48 -8.91 -5.21 -12.56
CA PHE A 48 -7.95 -4.10 -12.67
C PHE A 48 -7.87 -3.30 -11.37
N ILE A 49 -9.01 -2.99 -10.75
CA ILE A 49 -9.08 -2.29 -9.45
C ILE A 49 -8.33 -3.09 -8.38
N CYS A 50 -8.53 -4.41 -8.31
CA CYS A 50 -7.81 -5.28 -7.38
C CYS A 50 -6.28 -5.25 -7.60
N VAL A 51 -5.83 -5.29 -8.85
CA VAL A 51 -4.39 -5.24 -9.19
C VAL A 51 -3.77 -3.91 -8.77
N VAL A 52 -4.46 -2.79 -9.01
CA VAL A 52 -4.01 -1.46 -8.60
C VAL A 52 -3.93 -1.36 -7.07
N GLY A 53 -4.97 -1.83 -6.36
CA GLY A 53 -4.96 -1.87 -4.90
C GLY A 53 -3.81 -2.71 -4.33
N TYR A 54 -3.53 -3.86 -4.94
CA TYR A 54 -2.39 -4.72 -4.57
C TYR A 54 -1.05 -4.02 -4.80
N ALA A 55 -0.91 -3.26 -5.90
CA ALA A 55 0.29 -2.48 -6.17
C ALA A 55 0.54 -1.43 -5.08
N PHE A 56 -0.50 -0.73 -4.61
CA PHE A 56 -0.39 0.21 -3.50
C PHE A 56 0.11 -0.45 -2.21
N VAL A 57 -0.48 -1.61 -1.84
CA VAL A 57 -0.02 -2.38 -0.67
C VAL A 57 1.45 -2.77 -0.81
N LYS A 58 1.88 -3.21 -2.00
CA LYS A 58 3.27 -3.62 -2.24
C LYS A 58 4.25 -2.44 -2.18
N ILE A 59 3.86 -1.27 -2.65
CA ILE A 59 4.65 -0.03 -2.55
C ILE A 59 4.80 0.39 -1.09
N ALA A 60 3.71 0.28 -0.30
CA ALA A 60 3.74 0.59 1.12
C ALA A 60 4.72 -0.34 1.89
N GLN A 61 4.65 -1.65 1.67
CA GLN A 61 5.57 -2.63 2.26
C GLN A 61 7.04 -2.37 1.90
N LYS A 62 7.29 -2.03 0.63
CA LYS A 62 8.66 -1.73 0.18
C LYS A 62 9.18 -0.45 0.83
N SER A 63 8.32 0.54 1.01
CA SER A 63 8.65 1.82 1.67
C SER A 63 8.92 1.63 3.17
N GLU A 64 8.16 0.76 3.84
CA GLU A 64 8.40 0.36 5.24
C GLU A 64 9.77 -0.31 5.41
N THR A 65 10.11 -1.24 4.51
CA THR A 65 11.41 -1.95 4.54
C THR A 65 12.59 -0.98 4.41
N ILE A 66 12.45 0.05 3.56
CA ILE A 66 13.46 1.11 3.39
C ILE A 66 13.56 1.94 4.68
N LEU A 67 12.44 2.34 5.27
CA LEU A 67 12.42 3.14 6.50
C LEU A 67 13.04 2.39 7.69
N LEU A 68 12.77 1.10 7.84
CA LEU A 68 13.39 0.26 8.86
C LEU A 68 14.89 0.07 8.62
N SER A 69 15.31 -0.08 7.36
CA SER A 69 16.73 -0.18 7.00
C SER A 69 17.48 1.13 7.31
N GLU A 70 16.87 2.29 7.03
CA GLU A 70 17.46 3.58 7.38
C GLU A 70 17.54 3.79 8.91
N ARG A 71 16.52 3.42 9.68
CA ARG A 71 16.59 3.48 11.16
C ARG A 71 17.72 2.63 11.72
N LYS A 72 17.95 1.43 11.16
CA LYS A 72 19.02 0.52 11.59
C LYS A 72 20.41 1.10 11.33
N ILE A 73 20.60 1.76 10.18
CA ILE A 73 21.86 2.43 9.85
C ILE A 73 22.11 3.62 10.78
N GLN A 74 21.07 4.42 11.05
CA GLN A 74 21.21 5.62 11.87
C GLN A 74 21.50 5.29 13.35
N GLY A 75 20.91 4.22 13.91
CA GLY A 75 21.23 3.75 15.26
C GLY A 75 22.65 3.19 15.39
N ASN A 76 23.22 2.60 14.34
CA ASN A 76 24.61 2.12 14.35
C ASN A 76 25.64 3.25 14.29
N SER A 77 25.25 4.46 13.86
CA SER A 77 26.14 5.63 13.82
C SER A 77 26.17 6.43 15.12
N GLU A 78 25.20 6.24 16.02
CA GLU A 78 25.18 6.87 17.35
C GLU A 78 25.94 6.04 18.40
N ASP A 79 26.14 4.74 18.17
CA ASP A 79 26.95 3.85 19.04
C ASP A 79 28.47 3.89 18.74
N GLU A 80 28.91 4.57 17.67
CA GLU A 80 30.33 4.72 17.28
C GLU A 80 30.95 6.08 17.68
N THR A 81 30.23 6.93 18.42
CA THR A 81 30.73 8.21 18.98
C THR A 81 30.56 8.31 20.48
#